data_AF-A0A1Y3NKC9-F1
#
_entry.id   AF-A0A1Y3NKC9-F1
#
_cell.length_a   1.000
_cell.length_b   1.000
_cell.length_c   1.000
_cell.angle_alpha   90.00
_cell.angle_beta   90.00
_cell.angle_gamma   90.00
#
_symmetry.space_group_name_H-M   'P 1'
#
loop_
_entity.id
_entity.type
_entity.pdbx_description
1 polymer ?
#
loop_
_entity_poly.entity_id
_entity_poly.type
_entity_poly.pdbx_seq_one_letter_code
_entity_poly.pdbx_strand_id
1 'polypeptide(L)'
;MASSSNELRTEEEGHSHISEAPVKKIKMPFIITDNKQFAYVNVREFNNWRRINACQRPIDISMIFLWVVWFIAVIGFFSFVSFFFPTPNQIAVCIFAGVLTCIQLATTLYIMFVETQDPVIQQQNKPRNLDYVKEMGVPVIGPDNFCHICQVTVERKTRHCKPCNKCVAGFDHHCVYLNTCIGSKNYR
;
A
#
# COMPACT_ATOMS: atom_id res chain seq x y z
N MET A 1 25.60 51.63 -38.14
CA MET A 1 24.86 50.41 -38.54
C MET A 1 25.65 49.24 -37.96
N ALA A 2 25.40 48.78 -36.72
CA ALA A 2 24.29 47.91 -36.29
C ALA A 2 24.16 46.69 -37.25
N SER A 3 24.18 45.41 -36.85
CA SER A 3 24.05 44.74 -35.55
C SER A 3 24.25 43.21 -35.74
N SER A 4 24.81 42.54 -34.72
CA SER A 4 24.52 41.17 -34.17
C SER A 4 24.50 39.97 -35.14
N SER A 5 25.45 39.02 -35.10
CA SER A 5 25.64 37.89 -34.14
C SER A 5 24.35 37.09 -33.85
N ASN A 6 24.35 35.80 -34.26
CA ASN A 6 23.27 34.85 -34.03
C ASN A 6 23.86 33.69 -33.20
N GLU A 7 23.64 33.74 -31.89
CA GLU A 7 24.05 32.71 -30.93
C GLU A 7 23.01 31.60 -30.83
N LEU A 8 23.53 30.38 -30.71
CA LEU A 8 22.83 29.13 -30.43
C LEU A 8 22.11 29.24 -29.07
N ARG A 9 20.77 29.13 -29.04
CA ARG A 9 20.01 29.07 -27.78
C ARG A 9 19.86 27.61 -27.35
N THR A 10 20.69 27.20 -26.40
CA THR A 10 20.45 26.03 -25.55
C THR A 10 19.25 26.31 -24.65
N GLU A 11 18.25 25.44 -24.67
CA GLU A 11 17.17 25.44 -23.69
C GLU A 11 17.73 24.88 -22.37
N GLU A 12 18.16 25.78 -21.49
CA GLU A 12 18.57 25.43 -20.13
C GLU A 12 17.38 24.95 -19.32
N GLU A 13 17.60 23.79 -18.70
CA GLU A 13 16.73 23.14 -17.73
C GLU A 13 16.34 24.08 -16.60
N GLY A 14 15.07 24.46 -16.55
CA GLY A 14 14.46 25.06 -15.37
C GLY A 14 14.25 24.01 -14.28
N HIS A 15 15.33 23.48 -13.70
CA HIS A 15 15.27 22.85 -12.38
C HIS A 15 15.04 23.97 -11.36
N SER A 16 13.79 24.39 -11.20
CA SER A 16 13.39 25.21 -10.07
C SER A 16 13.75 24.42 -8.81
N HIS A 17 14.78 24.89 -8.10
CA HIS A 17 15.05 24.51 -6.73
C HIS A 17 13.79 24.81 -5.91
N ILE A 18 12.90 23.81 -5.80
CA ILE A 18 11.84 23.82 -4.80
C ILE A 18 12.59 23.76 -3.49
N SER A 19 12.65 24.87 -2.77
CA SER A 19 13.13 24.89 -1.40
C SER A 19 12.41 23.79 -0.63
N GLU A 20 13.18 22.92 0.02
CA GLU A 20 12.65 21.84 0.85
C GLU A 20 11.98 22.44 2.08
N ALA A 21 10.79 23.02 1.90
CA ALA A 21 9.92 23.38 3.01
C ALA A 21 9.69 22.10 3.82
N PRO A 22 9.81 22.13 5.16
CA PRO A 22 9.70 20.95 5.99
C PRO A 22 8.36 20.26 5.70
N VAL A 23 8.41 19.00 5.23
CA VAL A 23 7.22 18.23 4.89
C VAL A 23 6.35 18.13 6.14
N LYS A 24 5.24 18.86 6.14
CA LYS A 24 4.28 18.85 7.23
C LYS A 24 3.76 17.42 7.39
N LYS A 25 4.03 16.82 8.55
CA LYS A 25 3.62 15.43 8.83
C LYS A 25 2.09 15.33 8.78
N ILE A 26 1.59 14.45 7.92
CA ILE A 26 0.16 14.13 7.86
C ILE A 26 -0.29 13.59 9.21
N LYS A 27 -1.30 14.22 9.81
CA LYS A 27 -1.97 13.70 11.00
C LYS A 27 -3.04 12.70 10.59
N MET A 28 -2.65 11.45 10.36
CA MET A 28 -3.60 10.37 10.09
C MET A 28 -4.24 9.85 11.38
N PRO A 29 -5.54 9.55 11.38
CA PRO A 29 -6.18 8.85 12.49
C PRO A 29 -5.52 7.49 12.72
N PHE A 30 -5.61 6.98 13.94
CA PHE A 30 -5.05 5.68 14.27
C PHE A 30 -5.87 4.54 13.68
N ILE A 31 -7.20 4.56 13.90
CA ILE A 31 -8.16 3.56 13.43
C ILE A 31 -9.22 4.22 12.56
N ILE A 32 -9.67 3.49 11.54
CA ILE A 32 -10.62 3.94 10.53
C ILE A 32 -11.66 2.86 10.25
N THR A 33 -12.84 3.26 9.82
CA THR A 33 -13.92 2.35 9.39
C THR A 33 -14.21 2.42 7.90
N ASP A 34 -13.77 3.49 7.23
CA ASP A 34 -13.82 3.63 5.79
C ASP A 34 -12.64 4.48 5.27
N ASN A 35 -12.51 4.56 3.95
CA ASN A 35 -11.47 5.35 3.28
C ASN A 35 -11.91 6.79 2.96
N LYS A 36 -13.11 7.23 3.35
CA LYS A 36 -13.63 8.57 2.99
C LYS A 36 -12.90 9.69 3.72
N GLN A 37 -12.28 9.41 4.86
CA GLN A 37 -11.47 10.40 5.59
C GLN A 37 -10.34 11.03 4.75
N PHE A 38 -9.83 10.33 3.73
CA PHE A 38 -8.80 10.86 2.85
C PHE A 38 -9.34 11.93 1.91
N ALA A 39 -10.66 12.08 1.77
CA ALA A 39 -11.27 13.15 1.00
C ALA A 39 -11.09 14.53 1.63
N TYR A 40 -10.83 14.60 2.95
CA TYR A 40 -10.68 15.85 3.69
C TYR A 40 -9.21 16.20 3.98
N VAL A 41 -8.26 15.34 3.58
CA VAL A 41 -6.82 15.58 3.75
C VAL A 41 -6.34 16.50 2.62
N ASN A 42 -5.42 17.42 2.94
CA ASN A 42 -4.79 18.25 1.93
C ASN A 42 -4.12 17.38 0.86
N VAL A 43 -4.46 17.59 -0.42
CA VAL A 43 -4.00 16.76 -1.54
C VAL A 43 -2.48 16.74 -1.66
N ARG A 44 -1.81 17.90 -1.47
CA ARG A 44 -0.36 18.01 -1.54
C ARG A 44 0.31 17.23 -0.40
N GLU A 45 -0.24 17.31 0.81
CA GLU A 45 0.25 16.50 1.93
C GLU A 45 0.05 15.00 1.65
N PHE A 46 -1.17 14.60 1.27
CA PHE A 46 -1.51 13.20 0.96
C PHE A 46 -0.62 12.61 -0.13
N ASN A 47 -0.36 13.35 -1.21
CA ASN A 47 0.45 12.87 -2.33
C ASN A 47 1.88 12.53 -1.90
N ASN A 48 2.46 13.22 -0.92
CA ASN A 48 3.79 12.88 -0.37
C ASN A 48 3.82 11.58 0.46
N TRP A 49 2.68 11.14 0.97
CA TRP A 49 2.60 9.94 1.80
C TRP A 49 2.24 8.69 1.00
N ARG A 50 2.74 7.53 1.44
CA ARG A 50 2.31 6.22 0.94
C ARG A 50 2.38 5.18 2.04
N ARG A 51 1.56 4.14 1.88
CA ARG A 51 1.60 2.95 2.73
C ARG A 51 2.62 1.94 2.21
N ILE A 52 3.61 1.62 3.02
CA ILE A 52 4.64 0.60 2.79
C ILE A 52 4.11 -0.78 3.22
N ASN A 53 3.60 -0.90 4.45
CA ASN A 53 3.11 -2.16 5.02
C ASN A 53 1.80 -1.98 5.81
N ALA A 54 1.23 -3.10 6.27
CA ALA A 54 -0.03 -3.16 6.99
C ALA A 54 -0.08 -2.42 8.33
N CYS A 55 1.05 -2.26 9.03
CA CYS A 55 1.08 -1.64 10.36
C CYS A 55 1.14 -0.11 10.33
N GLN A 56 1.29 0.50 9.16
CA GLN A 56 1.27 1.94 9.04
C GLN A 56 -0.14 2.51 9.24
N ARG A 57 -0.21 3.75 9.73
CA ARG A 57 -1.49 4.43 9.88
C ARG A 57 -2.05 4.85 8.51
N PRO A 58 -3.38 4.95 8.38
CA PRO A 58 -4.39 4.46 9.33
C PRO A 58 -4.54 2.93 9.31
N ILE A 59 -5.00 2.36 10.42
CA ILE A 59 -5.37 0.94 10.53
C ILE A 59 -6.88 0.81 10.31
N ASP A 60 -7.29 -0.03 9.37
CA ASP A 60 -8.70 -0.36 9.20
C ASP A 60 -9.20 -1.24 10.35
N ILE A 61 -10.36 -0.94 10.90
CA ILE A 61 -10.97 -1.71 11.99
C ILE A 61 -11.17 -3.18 11.62
N SER A 62 -11.39 -3.47 10.33
CA SER A 62 -11.55 -4.81 9.81
C SER A 62 -10.31 -5.67 10.03
N MET A 63 -9.11 -5.05 10.02
CA MET A 63 -7.86 -5.73 10.34
C MET A 63 -7.83 -6.16 11.81
N ILE A 64 -8.21 -5.27 12.73
CA ILE A 64 -8.29 -5.57 14.16
C ILE A 64 -9.30 -6.69 14.41
N PHE A 65 -10.47 -6.60 13.78
CA PHE A 65 -11.51 -7.61 13.88
C PHE A 65 -11.02 -8.98 13.40
N LEU A 66 -10.32 -9.06 12.27
CA LEU A 66 -9.73 -10.32 11.78
C LEU A 66 -8.81 -10.97 12.81
N TRP A 67 -7.88 -10.19 13.40
CA TRP A 67 -6.94 -10.73 14.38
C TRP A 67 -7.63 -11.20 15.65
N VAL A 68 -8.60 -10.43 16.16
CA VAL A 68 -9.38 -10.83 17.35
C VAL A 68 -10.12 -12.14 17.10
N VAL A 69 -10.83 -12.26 15.98
CA VAL A 69 -11.56 -13.49 15.62
C VAL A 69 -10.60 -14.66 15.46
N TRP A 70 -9.45 -14.46 14.82
CA TRP A 70 -8.44 -15.50 14.64
C TRP A 70 -7.89 -16.00 15.97
N PHE A 71 -7.52 -15.11 16.90
CA PHE A 71 -7.05 -15.51 18.23
C PHE A 71 -8.11 -16.29 19.02
N ILE A 72 -9.36 -15.84 19.00
CA ILE A 72 -10.47 -16.55 19.67
C ILE A 72 -10.66 -17.95 19.07
N ALA A 73 -10.63 -18.07 17.75
CA ALA A 73 -10.79 -19.34 17.05
C ALA A 73 -9.64 -20.32 17.37
N VAL A 74 -8.39 -19.84 17.36
CA VAL A 74 -7.21 -20.63 17.70
C VAL A 74 -7.29 -21.13 19.14
N ILE A 75 -7.53 -20.24 20.11
CA ILE A 75 -7.66 -20.61 21.52
C ILE A 75 -8.80 -21.62 21.70
N GLY A 76 -9.98 -21.34 21.13
CA GLY A 76 -11.15 -22.20 21.22
C GLY A 76 -10.90 -23.60 20.65
N PHE A 77 -10.23 -23.70 19.50
CA PHE A 77 -9.87 -24.98 18.90
C PHE A 77 -8.93 -25.80 19.79
N PHE A 78 -7.83 -25.21 20.28
CA PHE A 78 -6.87 -25.94 21.12
C PHE A 78 -7.46 -26.32 22.48
N SER A 79 -8.32 -25.48 23.08
CA SER A 79 -9.06 -25.82 24.30
C SER A 79 -10.03 -26.97 24.07
N PHE A 80 -10.76 -26.98 22.95
CA PHE A 80 -11.68 -28.06 22.58
C PHE A 80 -10.94 -29.40 22.42
N VAL A 81 -9.85 -29.42 21.64
CA VAL A 81 -9.02 -30.62 21.48
C VAL A 81 -8.48 -31.09 22.82
N SER A 82 -8.05 -30.17 23.68
CA SER A 82 -7.46 -30.54 24.97
C SER A 82 -8.47 -31.13 25.96
N PHE A 83 -9.74 -30.73 25.87
CA PHE A 83 -10.79 -31.20 26.78
C PHE A 83 -11.48 -32.47 26.28
N PHE A 84 -11.72 -32.59 24.97
CA PHE A 84 -12.57 -33.65 24.41
C PHE A 84 -11.81 -34.81 23.76
N PHE A 85 -10.53 -34.67 23.38
CA PHE A 85 -9.80 -35.76 22.71
C PHE A 85 -9.00 -36.64 23.68
N PRO A 86 -9.02 -37.98 23.51
CA PRO A 86 -8.18 -38.90 24.28
C PRO A 86 -6.68 -38.62 24.09
N THR A 87 -5.91 -38.78 25.17
CA THR A 87 -4.47 -38.48 25.26
C THR A 87 -3.61 -39.08 24.12
N PRO A 88 -3.83 -40.34 23.68
CA PRO A 88 -3.01 -40.94 22.63
C PRO A 88 -3.02 -40.17 21.30
N ASN A 89 -4.17 -39.58 20.95
CA ASN A 89 -4.34 -38.87 19.68
C ASN A 89 -4.22 -37.35 19.85
N GLN A 90 -4.48 -36.84 21.06
CA GLN A 90 -4.47 -35.41 21.38
C GLN A 90 -3.13 -34.74 21.03
N ILE A 91 -2.00 -35.35 21.40
CA ILE A 91 -0.67 -34.77 21.14
C ILE A 91 -0.42 -34.65 19.63
N ALA A 92 -0.71 -35.70 18.87
CA ALA A 92 -0.52 -35.71 17.43
C ALA A 92 -1.38 -34.65 16.73
N VAL A 93 -2.66 -34.53 17.12
CA VAL A 93 -3.58 -33.50 16.60
C VAL A 93 -3.09 -32.10 16.93
N CYS A 94 -2.66 -31.85 18.18
CA CYS A 94 -2.14 -30.56 18.60
C CYS A 94 -0.87 -30.17 17.84
N ILE A 95 0.06 -31.09 17.62
CA ILE A 95 1.28 -30.82 16.84
C ILE A 95 0.91 -30.48 15.40
N PHE A 96 0.09 -31.31 14.75
CA PHE A 96 -0.29 -31.09 13.36
C PHE A 96 -1.03 -29.76 13.16
N ALA A 97 -2.07 -29.50 13.95
CA ALA A 97 -2.82 -28.25 13.89
C ALA A 97 -1.96 -27.03 14.29
N GLY A 98 -1.03 -27.20 15.24
CA GLY A 98 -0.06 -26.19 15.63
C GLY A 98 0.85 -25.79 14.47
N VAL A 99 1.41 -26.77 13.75
CA VAL A 99 2.24 -26.52 12.56
C VAL A 99 1.43 -25.77 11.50
N LEU A 100 0.22 -26.21 11.19
CA LEU A 100 -0.65 -25.52 10.22
C LEU A 100 -0.97 -24.08 10.64
N THR A 101 -1.25 -23.85 11.94
CA THR A 101 -1.50 -22.52 12.48
C THR A 101 -0.28 -21.61 12.37
N CYS A 102 0.92 -22.15 12.64
CA CYS A 102 2.18 -21.42 12.47
C CYS A 102 2.44 -21.07 11.00
N ILE A 103 2.18 -21.99 10.07
CA ILE A 103 2.29 -21.73 8.62
C ILE A 103 1.32 -20.62 8.22
N GLN A 104 0.05 -20.71 8.65
CA GLN A 104 -0.96 -19.70 8.36
C GLN A 104 -0.58 -18.32 8.92
N LEU A 105 -0.03 -18.27 10.13
CA LEU A 105 0.45 -17.02 10.73
C LEU A 105 1.62 -16.45 9.92
N ALA A 106 2.61 -17.28 9.57
CA ALA A 106 3.78 -16.86 8.82
C ALA A 106 3.42 -16.31 7.42
N THR A 107 2.53 -16.98 6.69
CA THR A 107 2.08 -16.51 5.37
C THR A 107 1.25 -15.23 5.48
N THR A 108 0.38 -15.11 6.48
CA THR A 108 -0.40 -13.90 6.74
C THR A 108 0.51 -12.71 7.04
N LEU A 109 1.51 -12.91 7.91
CA LEU A 109 2.51 -11.88 8.21
C LEU A 109 3.32 -11.51 6.96
N TYR A 110 3.75 -12.48 6.16
CA TYR A 110 4.45 -12.20 4.89
C TYR A 110 3.63 -11.28 3.98
N ILE A 111 2.34 -11.59 3.77
CA ILE A 111 1.44 -10.78 2.94
C ILE A 111 1.29 -9.36 3.49
N MET A 112 1.21 -9.21 4.82
CA MET A 112 1.04 -7.92 5.49
C MET A 112 2.28 -7.01 5.44
N PHE A 113 3.47 -7.60 5.49
CA PHE A 113 4.72 -6.85 5.62
C PHE A 113 5.50 -6.65 4.32
N VAL A 114 5.20 -7.41 3.27
CA VAL A 114 5.84 -7.24 1.97
C VAL A 114 5.44 -5.93 1.28
N GLU A 115 6.43 -5.20 0.77
CA GLU A 115 6.27 -3.95 0.02
C GLU A 115 5.71 -4.25 -1.38
N THR A 116 4.40 -4.04 -1.55
CA THR A 116 3.68 -4.27 -2.82
C THR A 116 3.81 -3.15 -3.85
N GLN A 117 4.61 -2.12 -3.60
CA GLN A 117 4.81 -1.07 -4.60
C GLN A 117 5.41 -1.66 -5.89
N ASP A 118 4.90 -1.20 -7.03
CA ASP A 118 5.45 -1.51 -8.34
C ASP A 118 6.95 -1.12 -8.39
N PRO A 119 7.86 -2.07 -8.68
CA PRO A 119 9.30 -1.82 -8.68
C PRO A 119 9.73 -0.75 -9.69
N VAL A 120 8.98 -0.55 -10.79
CA VAL A 120 9.31 0.50 -11.78
C VAL A 120 9.25 1.88 -11.15
N ILE A 121 8.30 2.12 -10.23
CA ILE A 121 8.23 3.39 -9.49
C ILE A 121 9.45 3.58 -8.60
N GLN A 122 9.90 2.51 -7.95
CA GLN A 122 11.06 2.55 -7.05
C GLN A 122 12.36 2.82 -7.83
N GLN A 123 12.49 2.23 -9.01
CA GLN A 123 13.66 2.40 -9.87
C GLN A 123 13.75 3.81 -10.47
N GLN A 124 12.63 4.42 -10.86
CA GLN A 124 12.66 5.75 -11.46
C GLN A 124 12.89 6.87 -10.44
N ASN A 125 12.57 6.64 -9.16
CA ASN A 125 12.75 7.60 -8.06
C ASN A 125 12.27 9.04 -8.36
N LYS A 126 11.17 9.16 -9.12
CA LYS A 126 10.59 10.46 -9.46
C LYS A 126 9.81 11.03 -8.28
N PRO A 127 9.82 12.37 -8.09
CA PRO A 127 8.91 13.01 -7.16
C PRO A 127 7.46 12.78 -7.61
N ARG A 128 6.53 12.94 -6.67
CA ARG A 128 5.10 12.79 -6.97
C ARG A 128 4.52 14.10 -7.45
N ASN A 129 3.50 14.00 -8.30
CA ASN A 129 2.70 15.15 -8.68
C ASN A 129 1.85 15.61 -7.49
N LEU A 130 2.23 16.72 -6.87
CA LEU A 130 1.50 17.30 -5.75
C LEU A 130 0.23 18.04 -6.18
N ASP A 131 0.14 18.42 -7.44
CA ASP A 131 -0.96 19.19 -8.01
C ASP A 131 -2.04 18.32 -8.65
N TYR A 132 -1.84 17.00 -8.71
CA TYR A 132 -2.90 16.11 -9.18
C TYR A 132 -4.11 16.19 -8.26
N VAL A 133 -5.19 16.79 -8.76
CA VAL A 133 -6.50 16.82 -8.10
C VAL A 133 -7.37 15.72 -8.70
N LYS A 134 -8.09 15.00 -7.84
CA LYS A 134 -9.05 13.98 -8.27
C LYS A 134 -10.26 14.67 -8.90
N GLU A 135 -10.31 14.68 -10.23
CA GLU A 135 -11.53 15.00 -10.97
C GLU A 135 -12.40 13.75 -11.13
N MET A 136 -13.72 13.92 -11.03
CA MET A 136 -14.67 12.81 -11.20
C MET A 136 -14.62 12.32 -12.66
N GLY A 137 -14.50 11.01 -12.85
CA GLY A 137 -14.43 10.40 -14.18
C GLY A 137 -13.03 10.31 -14.80
N VAL A 138 -12.03 11.00 -14.24
CA VAL A 138 -10.64 10.93 -14.74
C VAL A 138 -9.88 9.79 -14.04
N PRO A 139 -9.35 8.81 -14.77
CA PRO A 139 -8.56 7.74 -14.18
C PRO A 139 -7.19 8.27 -13.72
N VAL A 140 -6.66 7.73 -12.62
CA VAL A 140 -5.32 8.07 -12.12
C VAL A 140 -4.23 7.57 -13.08
N ILE A 141 -4.50 6.45 -13.75
CA ILE A 141 -3.64 5.87 -14.78
C ILE A 141 -4.36 6.00 -16.11
N GLY A 142 -3.76 6.74 -17.04
CA GLY A 142 -4.32 6.97 -18.37
C GLY A 142 -4.29 5.72 -19.28
N PRO A 143 -4.90 5.78 -20.47
CA PRO A 143 -4.85 4.72 -21.48
C PRO A 143 -3.42 4.37 -21.95
N ASP A 144 -2.50 5.30 -21.81
CA ASP A 144 -1.06 5.18 -22.06
C ASP A 144 -0.30 4.45 -20.94
N ASN A 145 -1.00 3.96 -19.92
CA ASN A 145 -0.45 3.40 -18.68
C ASN A 145 0.43 4.40 -17.91
N PHE A 146 0.22 5.70 -18.06
CA PHE A 146 0.93 6.70 -17.26
C PHE A 146 0.16 7.00 -15.97
N CYS A 147 0.82 6.86 -14.82
CA CYS A 147 0.25 7.26 -13.54
C CYS A 147 0.50 8.76 -13.30
N HIS A 148 -0.56 9.56 -13.28
CA HIS A 148 -0.46 11.01 -13.09
C HIS A 148 -0.02 11.44 -11.69
N ILE A 149 -0.15 10.58 -10.67
CA ILE A 149 0.31 10.84 -9.30
C ILE A 149 1.80 10.46 -9.15
N CYS A 150 2.18 9.26 -9.58
CA CYS A 150 3.57 8.79 -9.46
C CYS A 150 4.49 9.34 -10.56
N GLN A 151 3.94 9.91 -11.64
CA GLN A 151 4.66 10.46 -12.80
C GLN A 151 5.54 9.44 -13.53
N VAL A 152 5.04 8.20 -13.63
CA VAL A 152 5.76 7.07 -14.23
C VAL A 152 4.81 6.27 -15.11
N THR A 153 5.29 5.86 -16.28
CA THR A 153 4.65 4.85 -17.12
C THR A 153 4.81 3.48 -16.47
N VAL A 154 3.70 2.82 -16.18
CA VAL A 154 3.66 1.53 -15.50
C VAL A 154 3.26 0.41 -16.45
N GLU A 155 3.36 -0.84 -15.99
CA GLU A 155 2.87 -1.98 -16.75
C GLU A 155 1.34 -1.98 -16.88
N ARG A 156 0.82 -2.62 -17.94
CA ARG A 156 -0.62 -2.69 -18.25
C ARG A 156 -1.51 -3.19 -17.09
N LYS A 157 -0.99 -4.05 -16.21
CA LYS A 157 -1.73 -4.60 -15.05
C LYS A 157 -1.53 -3.80 -13.76
N THR A 158 -0.74 -2.73 -13.78
CA THR A 158 -0.52 -1.89 -12.62
C THR A 158 -1.71 -0.95 -12.39
N ARG A 159 -2.08 -0.78 -11.11
CA ARG A 159 -3.09 0.20 -10.69
C ARG A 159 -2.57 1.05 -9.54
N HIS A 160 -3.03 2.30 -9.46
CA HIS A 160 -2.78 3.16 -8.30
C HIS A 160 -3.83 2.91 -7.22
N CYS A 161 -3.41 2.29 -6.12
CA CYS A 161 -4.25 2.12 -4.95
C CYS A 161 -4.34 3.45 -4.19
N LYS A 162 -5.54 4.06 -4.16
CA LYS A 162 -5.77 5.31 -3.43
C LYS A 162 -5.56 5.14 -1.91
N PRO A 163 -6.15 4.14 -1.22
CA PRO A 163 -5.93 3.96 0.23
C PRO A 163 -4.45 3.79 0.66
N CYS A 164 -3.64 3.14 -0.17
CA CYS A 164 -2.19 2.99 0.09
C CYS A 164 -1.34 4.08 -0.56
N ASN A 165 -1.97 4.95 -1.34
CA ASN A 165 -1.36 5.94 -2.20
C ASN A 165 -0.09 5.44 -2.93
N LYS A 166 -0.19 4.32 -3.66
CA LYS A 166 0.93 3.77 -4.44
C LYS A 166 0.44 2.95 -5.63
N CYS A 167 1.26 2.90 -6.69
CA CYS A 167 1.09 1.93 -7.76
C CYS A 167 1.50 0.53 -7.31
N VAL A 168 0.71 -0.47 -7.67
CA VAL A 168 0.92 -1.89 -7.36
C VAL A 168 0.87 -2.70 -8.65
N ALA A 169 1.93 -3.45 -8.91
CA ALA A 169 2.04 -4.30 -10.08
C ALA A 169 1.09 -5.51 -9.98
N GLY A 170 0.36 -5.81 -11.06
CA GLY A 170 -0.68 -6.84 -11.07
C GLY A 170 -1.70 -6.65 -9.96
N PHE A 171 -2.14 -5.41 -9.76
CA PHE A 171 -3.06 -5.08 -8.67
C PHE A 171 -4.36 -5.86 -8.80
N ASP A 172 -4.71 -6.57 -7.74
CA ASP A 172 -6.01 -7.22 -7.59
C ASP A 172 -6.93 -6.31 -6.77
N HIS A 173 -6.64 -6.16 -5.48
CA HIS A 173 -7.44 -5.33 -4.59
C HIS A 173 -6.63 -4.76 -3.41
N HIS A 174 -7.23 -3.80 -2.70
CA HIS A 174 -6.77 -3.40 -1.37
C HIS A 174 -7.57 -4.17 -0.33
N CYS A 175 -6.90 -5.04 0.42
CA CYS A 175 -7.55 -5.85 1.44
C CYS A 175 -7.62 -5.06 2.75
N VAL A 176 -8.83 -4.68 3.16
CA VAL A 176 -9.08 -3.97 4.42
C VAL A 176 -8.74 -4.84 5.64
N TYR A 177 -8.91 -6.17 5.54
CA TYR A 177 -8.60 -7.12 6.60
C TYR A 177 -7.09 -7.31 6.83
N LEU A 178 -6.28 -7.09 5.80
CA LEU A 178 -4.81 -7.18 5.89
C LEU A 178 -4.15 -5.80 5.86
N ASN A 179 -4.93 -4.73 5.74
CA ASN A 179 -4.51 -3.33 5.62
C ASN A 179 -3.38 -3.11 4.59
N THR A 180 -3.36 -3.89 3.51
CA THR A 180 -2.33 -3.84 2.47
C THR A 180 -2.93 -4.13 1.10
N CYS A 181 -2.17 -3.83 0.04
CA CYS A 181 -2.57 -4.21 -1.31
C CYS A 181 -2.21 -5.66 -1.59
N ILE A 182 -3.05 -6.32 -2.39
CA ILE A 182 -2.82 -7.62 -2.98
C ILE A 182 -2.46 -7.44 -4.45
N GLY A 183 -1.38 -8.07 -4.88
CA GLY A 183 -0.92 -8.05 -6.27
C GLY A 183 0.26 -9.00 -6.48
N SER A 184 0.94 -8.85 -7.62
CA SER A 184 1.94 -9.83 -8.10
C SER A 184 3.05 -10.20 -7.11
N LYS A 185 3.36 -9.32 -6.14
CA LYS A 185 4.45 -9.55 -5.15
C LYS A 185 4.04 -10.43 -3.98
N ASN A 186 2.75 -10.48 -3.63
CA ASN A 186 2.27 -11.20 -2.44
C ASN A 186 1.13 -12.17 -2.72
N TYR A 187 0.66 -12.21 -3.96
CA TYR A 187 -0.36 -13.15 -4.41
C TYR A 187 -0.18 -13.39 -5.92
N ARG A 188 0.09 -14.64 -6.29
CA ARG A 188 0.12 -15.10 -7.68
C ARG A 188 0.01 -16.61 -7.77
#